data_AF-A0A2G6CBL0-F1
#
_entry.id   AF-A0A2G6CBL0-F1
#
_cell.length_a   1.000
_cell.length_b   1.000
_cell.length_c   1.000
_cell.angle_alpha   90.00
_cell.angle_beta   90.00
_cell.angle_gamma   90.00
#
_symmetry.space_group_name_H-M   'P 1'
#
loop_
_entity.id
_entity.type
_entity.pdbx_description
1 polymer ?
#
loop_
_entity_poly.entity_id
_entity_poly.type
_entity_poly.pdbx_seq_one_letter_code
_entity_poly.pdbx_strand_id
1 'polypeptide(L)'
;MKENLYGKYEGKSPREGDIRISGYKGRKYTINREGIVKSLKGDRMKYIFRESKSPYVVIKISYKNKKTGKIEHKYKEVSVIQLMENFFGKHIAGYKATLSNPNLFRIVPKDNDWNNLAWNNLVYVNKEEYRRIGTRGKTIEWYLSAVKGKISDQELEKKFLLSRSWINKIRKRLLEEGKIQSLIPKEVQDLNMKISYDMIPVYRELLESKGQKSNKEIAVEVFSLDRNNLSEKEKNNNTEKVRRARKRLEKKGELEKYKVPGAKVTIDEVREELIEMLENKMQSGKTHKQIAEILGFTKYQVDNFSGKWKKSKERVRKKLAALKKRRENKS
;
A
#
# COMPACT_ATOMS: atom_id res chain seq x y z
N MET A 1 -27.75 -24.08 37.86
CA MET A 1 -27.11 -23.06 37.00
C MET A 1 -27.14 -23.56 35.56
N LYS A 2 -27.87 -22.91 34.66
CA LYS A 2 -27.87 -23.26 33.23
C LYS A 2 -26.62 -22.64 32.61
N GLU A 3 -25.62 -23.45 32.27
CA GLU A 3 -24.46 -22.99 31.50
C GLU A 3 -24.93 -22.28 30.22
N ASN A 4 -24.38 -21.10 29.96
CA ASN A 4 -24.65 -20.27 28.79
C ASN A 4 -24.21 -21.01 27.50
N LEU A 5 -25.10 -21.83 26.94
CA LEU A 5 -24.94 -22.59 25.69
C LEU A 5 -24.71 -21.72 24.44
N TYR A 6 -24.88 -20.40 24.56
CA TYR A 6 -24.85 -19.44 23.45
C TYR A 6 -23.45 -19.25 22.81
N GLY A 7 -22.38 -19.72 23.46
CA GLY A 7 -21.00 -19.61 22.97
C GLY A 7 -20.35 -20.90 22.46
N LYS A 8 -21.04 -22.05 22.54
CA LYS A 8 -20.41 -23.38 22.31
C LYS A 8 -20.16 -23.72 20.84
N TYR A 9 -20.84 -23.00 19.92
CA TYR A 9 -20.87 -23.30 18.48
C TYR A 9 -20.03 -22.34 17.63
N GLU A 10 -19.55 -21.24 18.20
CA GLU A 10 -18.73 -20.26 17.49
C GLU A 10 -17.46 -20.92 16.94
N GLY A 11 -17.16 -20.68 15.66
CA GLY A 11 -16.01 -21.27 14.99
C GLY A 11 -16.15 -22.76 14.66
N LYS A 12 -17.27 -23.42 15.03
CA LYS A 12 -17.54 -24.82 14.69
C LYS A 12 -18.42 -24.91 13.46
N SER A 13 -18.11 -25.87 12.59
CA SER A 13 -18.84 -26.08 11.34
C SER A 13 -20.35 -26.30 11.58
N PRO A 14 -21.23 -25.55 10.88
CA PRO A 14 -22.64 -25.87 10.81
C PRO A 14 -22.87 -27.22 10.14
N ARG A 15 -24.00 -27.86 10.45
CA ARG A 15 -24.43 -29.09 9.78
C ARG A 15 -24.51 -28.88 8.27
N GLU A 16 -24.16 -29.93 7.53
CA GLU A 16 -24.32 -29.96 6.08
C GLU A 16 -25.79 -30.11 5.72
N GLY A 17 -26.23 -29.33 4.73
CA GLY A 17 -27.61 -29.33 4.27
C GLY A 17 -28.13 -27.93 3.94
N ASP A 18 -29.20 -27.94 3.15
CA ASP A 18 -29.92 -26.75 2.74
C ASP A 18 -31.01 -26.43 3.78
N ILE A 19 -31.01 -25.19 4.28
CA ILE A 19 -32.01 -24.69 5.23
C ILE A 19 -33.10 -23.93 4.46
N ARG A 20 -34.37 -24.21 4.75
CA ARG A 20 -35.52 -23.54 4.13
C ARG A 20 -35.60 -22.07 4.55
N ILE A 21 -35.67 -21.17 3.57
CA ILE A 21 -35.92 -19.73 3.76
C ILE A 21 -37.40 -19.39 3.58
N SER A 22 -38.00 -19.86 2.48
CA SER A 22 -39.38 -19.58 2.09
C SER A 22 -39.95 -20.74 1.28
N GLY A 23 -41.27 -20.78 1.06
CA GLY A 23 -41.89 -21.76 0.18
C GLY A 23 -43.06 -21.19 -0.62
N TYR A 24 -43.27 -21.76 -1.80
CA TYR A 24 -44.35 -21.40 -2.71
C TYR A 24 -44.75 -22.63 -3.54
N LYS A 25 -46.06 -22.91 -3.62
CA LYS A 25 -46.64 -24.06 -4.35
C LYS A 25 -45.89 -25.39 -4.10
N GLY A 26 -45.68 -25.75 -2.82
CA GLY A 26 -45.00 -26.99 -2.42
C GLY A 26 -43.48 -26.99 -2.61
N ARG A 27 -42.89 -26.00 -3.30
CA ARG A 27 -41.45 -25.86 -3.50
C ARG A 27 -40.84 -24.88 -2.50
N LYS A 28 -39.51 -24.93 -2.32
CA LYS A 28 -38.79 -24.20 -1.26
C LYS A 28 -37.60 -23.43 -1.83
N TYR A 29 -37.41 -22.21 -1.34
CA TYR A 29 -36.13 -21.51 -1.45
C TYR A 29 -35.26 -21.96 -0.27
N THR A 30 -33.97 -22.21 -0.52
CA THR A 30 -33.06 -22.68 0.52
C THR A 30 -31.73 -21.93 0.52
N ILE A 31 -31.00 -21.99 1.64
CA ILE A 31 -29.63 -21.48 1.79
C ILE A 31 -28.77 -22.52 2.50
N ASN A 32 -27.50 -22.61 2.14
CA ASN A 32 -26.55 -23.51 2.77
C ASN A 32 -25.44 -22.76 3.52
N ARG A 33 -24.55 -23.51 4.19
CA ARG A 33 -23.43 -22.95 4.98
C ARG A 33 -22.41 -22.15 4.15
N GLU A 34 -22.36 -22.40 2.84
CA GLU A 34 -21.51 -21.65 1.89
C GLU A 34 -22.16 -20.32 1.48
N GLY A 35 -23.34 -20.02 2.03
CA GLY A 35 -24.13 -18.85 1.72
C GLY A 35 -24.69 -18.85 0.31
N ILE A 36 -24.89 -20.03 -0.30
CA ILE A 36 -25.51 -20.21 -1.61
C ILE A 36 -27.03 -20.29 -1.45
N VAL A 37 -27.76 -19.37 -2.08
CA VAL A 37 -29.23 -19.41 -2.14
C VAL A 37 -29.70 -20.19 -3.36
N LYS A 38 -30.62 -21.14 -3.16
CA LYS A 38 -31.25 -21.93 -4.22
C LYS A 38 -32.71 -21.52 -4.44
N SER A 39 -33.12 -21.53 -5.71
CA SER A 39 -34.46 -21.20 -6.16
C SER A 39 -35.46 -22.31 -5.83
N LEU A 40 -36.76 -22.08 -6.12
CA LEU A 40 -37.81 -23.11 -6.02
C LEU A 40 -37.52 -24.36 -6.87
N LYS A 41 -36.65 -24.28 -7.89
CA LYS A 41 -36.23 -25.40 -8.73
C LYS A 41 -34.98 -26.12 -8.21
N GLY A 42 -34.31 -25.57 -7.19
CA GLY A 42 -33.03 -26.07 -6.67
C GLY A 42 -31.80 -25.40 -7.28
N ASP A 43 -31.95 -24.61 -8.34
CA ASP A 43 -30.84 -23.91 -9.00
C ASP A 43 -30.27 -22.78 -8.14
N ARG A 44 -28.95 -22.56 -8.23
CA ARG A 44 -28.28 -21.40 -7.59
C ARG A 44 -28.86 -20.09 -8.13
N MET A 45 -29.27 -19.21 -7.23
CA MET A 45 -29.77 -17.89 -7.58
C MET A 45 -28.63 -16.92 -7.87
N LYS A 46 -28.81 -16.05 -8.87
CA LYS A 46 -27.87 -14.96 -9.17
C LYS A 46 -27.99 -13.86 -8.12
N TYR A 47 -26.86 -13.37 -7.62
CA TYR A 47 -26.83 -12.29 -6.63
C TYR A 47 -26.89 -10.94 -7.31
N ILE A 48 -27.67 -10.06 -6.71
CA ILE A 48 -27.81 -8.67 -7.10
C ILE A 48 -26.93 -7.86 -6.16
N PHE A 49 -25.98 -7.14 -6.73
CA PHE A 49 -25.09 -6.24 -6.01
C PHE A 49 -25.50 -4.80 -6.31
N ARG A 50 -25.63 -3.99 -5.26
CA ARG A 50 -25.79 -2.54 -5.36
C ARG A 50 -24.53 -1.90 -4.77
N GLU A 51 -24.11 -0.76 -5.30
CA GLU A 51 -22.83 -0.09 -4.99
C GLU A 51 -22.36 -0.28 -3.54
N SER A 52 -21.29 -1.07 -3.35
CA SER A 52 -20.65 -1.37 -2.05
C SER A 52 -21.55 -1.96 -0.95
N LYS A 53 -22.68 -2.58 -1.31
CA LYS A 53 -23.63 -3.23 -0.38
C LYS A 53 -23.51 -4.76 -0.42
N SER A 54 -23.93 -5.40 0.67
CA SER A 54 -24.09 -6.85 0.76
C SER A 54 -24.96 -7.41 -0.38
N PRO A 55 -24.75 -8.65 -0.84
CA PRO A 55 -25.55 -9.24 -1.90
C PRO A 55 -27.01 -9.47 -1.50
N TYR A 56 -27.90 -9.38 -2.49
CA TYR A 56 -29.33 -9.62 -2.36
C TYR A 56 -29.83 -10.66 -3.37
N VAL A 57 -30.96 -11.27 -3.05
CA VAL A 57 -31.74 -12.14 -3.95
C VAL A 57 -33.22 -11.73 -3.91
N VAL A 58 -33.92 -11.90 -5.02
CA VAL A 58 -35.37 -11.69 -5.09
C VAL A 58 -36.07 -13.02 -4.90
N ILE A 59 -36.82 -13.18 -3.81
CA ILE A 59 -37.59 -14.40 -3.55
C ILE A 59 -39.08 -14.10 -3.44
N LYS A 60 -39.91 -15.08 -3.80
CA LYS A 60 -41.35 -15.01 -3.56
C LYS A 60 -41.63 -15.41 -2.11
N ILE A 61 -42.29 -14.52 -1.38
CA ILE A 61 -42.70 -14.74 0.01
C ILE A 61 -44.22 -14.75 0.10
N SER A 62 -44.73 -15.63 0.95
CA SER A 62 -46.13 -15.71 1.31
C SER A 62 -46.32 -15.00 2.66
N TYR A 63 -47.30 -14.11 2.77
CA TYR A 63 -47.63 -13.44 4.03
C TYR A 63 -49.14 -13.38 4.23
N LYS A 64 -49.58 -13.39 5.49
CA LYS A 64 -50.99 -13.19 5.84
C LYS A 64 -51.28 -11.69 5.87
N ASN A 65 -52.16 -11.21 5.00
CA ASN A 65 -52.60 -9.83 5.02
C ASN A 65 -53.46 -9.61 6.27
N LYS A 66 -53.06 -8.66 7.13
CA LYS A 66 -53.75 -8.38 8.41
C LYS A 66 -55.15 -7.79 8.21
N LYS A 67 -55.40 -7.11 7.08
CA LYS A 67 -56.70 -6.49 6.77
C LYS A 67 -57.70 -7.48 6.18
N THR A 68 -57.25 -8.35 5.28
CA THR A 68 -58.13 -9.27 4.54
C THR A 68 -58.10 -10.70 5.09
N GLY A 69 -57.16 -11.03 5.98
CA GLY A 69 -56.94 -12.38 6.51
C GLY A 69 -56.37 -13.38 5.50
N LYS A 70 -56.34 -13.04 4.21
CA LYS A 70 -55.90 -13.89 3.10
C LYS A 70 -54.38 -14.00 3.04
N ILE A 71 -53.91 -15.14 2.53
CA ILE A 71 -52.49 -15.31 2.18
C ILE A 71 -52.26 -14.64 0.83
N GLU A 72 -51.37 -13.65 0.81
CA GLU A 72 -50.92 -12.97 -0.39
C GLU A 72 -49.45 -13.32 -0.67
N HIS A 73 -49.06 -13.14 -1.92
CA HIS A 73 -47.70 -13.42 -2.37
C HIS A 73 -47.09 -12.19 -3.00
N LYS A 74 -45.84 -11.88 -2.62
CA LYS A 74 -45.07 -10.82 -3.27
C LYS A 74 -43.62 -11.22 -3.46
N TYR A 75 -42.99 -10.62 -4.46
CA TYR A 75 -41.54 -10.68 -4.59
C TYR A 75 -40.91 -9.68 -3.62
N LYS A 76 -39.89 -10.11 -2.91
CA LYS A 76 -39.14 -9.26 -1.99
C LYS A 76 -37.65 -9.49 -2.19
N GLU A 77 -36.89 -8.40 -2.18
CA GLU A 77 -35.45 -8.44 -2.06
C GLU A 77 -35.06 -8.82 -0.62
N VAL A 78 -34.20 -9.82 -0.50
CA VAL A 78 -33.71 -10.33 0.78
C VAL A 78 -32.20 -10.31 0.77
N SER A 79 -31.61 -9.76 1.84
CA SER A 79 -30.15 -9.73 2.02
C SER A 79 -29.65 -11.13 2.33
N VAL A 80 -28.66 -11.60 1.58
CA VAL A 80 -28.05 -12.91 1.83
C VAL A 80 -27.29 -12.91 3.14
N ILE A 81 -26.71 -11.76 3.54
CA ILE A 81 -26.02 -11.63 4.84
C ILE A 81 -26.99 -11.75 6.01
N GLN A 82 -28.19 -11.16 5.92
CA GLN A 82 -29.21 -11.33 6.96
C GLN A 82 -29.67 -12.79 7.06
N LEU A 83 -29.72 -13.50 5.93
CA LEU A 83 -30.02 -14.94 5.94
C LEU A 83 -28.89 -15.73 6.62
N MET A 84 -27.63 -15.42 6.29
CA MET A 84 -26.47 -16.04 6.95
C MET A 84 -26.45 -15.77 8.45
N GLU A 85 -26.74 -14.53 8.87
CA GLU A 85 -26.88 -14.16 10.27
C GLU A 85 -27.96 -14.97 10.98
N ASN A 86 -29.16 -15.06 10.40
CA ASN A 86 -30.30 -15.75 11.02
C ASN A 86 -30.08 -17.26 11.16
N PHE A 87 -29.51 -17.91 10.15
CA PHE A 87 -29.41 -19.38 10.11
C PHE A 87 -28.06 -19.91 10.60
N PHE A 88 -26.98 -19.16 10.41
CA PHE A 88 -25.62 -19.60 10.71
C PHE A 88 -24.87 -18.67 11.67
N GLY A 89 -25.46 -17.55 12.11
CA GLY A 89 -24.81 -16.53 12.94
C GLY A 89 -24.05 -17.08 14.15
N LYS A 90 -24.64 -18.04 14.88
CA LYS A 90 -24.01 -18.68 16.06
C LYS A 90 -22.69 -19.42 15.78
N HIS A 91 -22.41 -19.74 14.51
CA HIS A 91 -21.19 -20.40 14.08
C HIS A 91 -20.14 -19.41 13.58
N ILE A 92 -20.54 -18.18 13.27
CA ILE A 92 -19.70 -17.13 12.71
C ILE A 92 -18.85 -16.50 13.84
N ALA A 93 -17.58 -16.26 13.55
CA ALA A 93 -16.65 -15.66 14.51
C ALA A 93 -17.11 -14.26 14.94
N GLY A 94 -16.96 -13.95 16.23
CA GLY A 94 -17.40 -12.71 16.87
C GLY A 94 -18.84 -12.74 17.40
N TYR A 95 -19.58 -13.85 17.24
CA TYR A 95 -20.98 -13.96 17.67
C TYR A 95 -21.16 -13.73 19.17
N LYS A 96 -20.26 -14.22 20.02
CA LYS A 96 -20.33 -14.03 21.49
C LYS A 96 -20.40 -12.55 21.88
N ALA A 97 -19.61 -11.70 21.20
CA ALA A 97 -19.60 -10.26 21.45
C ALA A 97 -20.93 -9.57 21.10
N THR A 98 -21.74 -10.20 20.22
CA THR A 98 -23.04 -9.67 19.80
C THR A 98 -24.18 -10.01 20.77
N LEU A 99 -24.00 -11.00 21.67
CA LEU A 99 -25.07 -11.47 22.55
C LEU A 99 -25.64 -10.36 23.44
N SER A 100 -24.78 -9.47 23.92
CA SER A 100 -25.18 -8.36 24.79
C SER A 100 -25.79 -7.19 24.02
N ASN A 101 -25.29 -6.91 22.80
CA ASN A 101 -25.69 -5.74 22.01
C ASN A 101 -25.63 -6.02 20.49
N PRO A 102 -26.56 -6.81 19.93
CA PRO A 102 -26.47 -7.27 18.53
C PRO A 102 -26.55 -6.11 17.53
N ASN A 103 -27.27 -5.05 17.89
CA ASN A 103 -27.42 -3.86 17.05
C ASN A 103 -26.11 -3.11 16.81
N LEU A 104 -25.09 -3.32 17.64
CA LEU A 104 -23.77 -2.68 17.49
C LEU A 104 -22.87 -3.41 16.49
N PHE A 105 -23.22 -4.61 16.03
CA PHE A 105 -22.36 -5.42 15.18
C PHE A 105 -22.97 -5.67 13.80
N ARG A 106 -22.12 -5.89 12.81
CA ARG A 106 -22.49 -6.32 11.45
C ARG A 106 -21.60 -7.46 11.00
N ILE A 107 -22.12 -8.30 10.12
CA ILE A 107 -21.34 -9.36 9.48
C ILE A 107 -20.65 -8.83 8.22
N VAL A 108 -19.38 -9.22 8.03
CA VAL A 108 -18.58 -8.93 6.84
C VAL A 108 -17.74 -10.14 6.43
N PRO A 109 -17.41 -10.31 5.14
CA PRO A 109 -16.44 -11.29 4.69
C PRO A 109 -15.01 -10.86 5.08
N LYS A 110 -14.20 -11.80 5.57
CA LYS A 110 -12.82 -11.57 6.04
C LYS A 110 -11.89 -11.15 4.91
N ASP A 111 -12.07 -11.78 3.75
CA ASP A 111 -11.36 -11.49 2.49
C ASP A 111 -11.92 -10.27 1.74
N ASN A 112 -13.00 -9.66 2.24
CA ASN A 112 -13.72 -8.56 1.60
C ASN A 112 -14.29 -8.94 0.20
N ASP A 113 -14.40 -10.23 -0.12
CA ASP A 113 -15.10 -10.72 -1.30
C ASP A 113 -16.57 -11.03 -0.97
N TRP A 114 -17.48 -10.19 -1.48
CA TRP A 114 -18.91 -10.35 -1.28
C TRP A 114 -19.54 -11.49 -2.11
N ASN A 115 -18.75 -12.20 -2.92
CA ASN A 115 -19.17 -13.45 -3.57
C ASN A 115 -18.91 -14.68 -2.69
N ASN A 116 -17.95 -14.60 -1.76
CA ASN A 116 -17.58 -15.68 -0.85
C ASN A 116 -18.27 -15.51 0.51
N LEU A 117 -19.49 -16.04 0.62
CA LEU A 117 -20.33 -15.89 1.81
C LEU A 117 -20.29 -17.12 2.72
N ALA A 118 -19.28 -17.97 2.60
CA ALA A 118 -19.15 -19.14 3.45
C ALA A 118 -19.06 -18.73 4.92
N TRP A 119 -19.75 -19.46 5.80
CA TRP A 119 -19.86 -19.14 7.24
C TRP A 119 -18.48 -18.92 7.90
N ASN A 120 -17.46 -19.68 7.47
CA ASN A 120 -16.09 -19.61 7.99
C ASN A 120 -15.31 -18.40 7.44
N ASN A 121 -15.74 -17.82 6.31
CA ASN A 121 -15.22 -16.57 5.76
C ASN A 121 -15.91 -15.33 6.35
N LEU A 122 -17.01 -15.49 7.09
CA LEU A 122 -17.72 -14.36 7.70
C LEU A 122 -17.21 -14.06 9.12
N VAL A 123 -17.37 -12.80 9.55
CA VAL A 123 -17.03 -12.34 10.91
C VAL A 123 -17.93 -11.19 11.35
N TYR A 124 -18.29 -11.15 12.64
CA TYR A 124 -18.94 -10.00 13.26
C TYR A 124 -17.93 -8.90 13.60
N VAL A 125 -18.26 -7.67 13.22
CA VAL A 125 -17.47 -6.47 13.53
C VAL A 125 -18.35 -5.38 14.09
N ASN A 126 -17.83 -4.61 15.06
CA ASN A 126 -18.54 -3.46 15.60
C ASN A 126 -18.78 -2.41 14.48
N LYS A 127 -20.01 -1.91 14.35
CA LYS A 127 -20.45 -0.96 13.32
C LYS A 127 -19.76 0.38 13.44
N GLU A 128 -19.51 0.87 14.65
CA GLU A 128 -18.83 2.14 14.90
C GLU A 128 -17.36 2.03 14.49
N GLU A 129 -16.70 0.94 14.88
CA GLU A 129 -15.33 0.64 14.49
C GLU A 129 -15.21 0.41 12.97
N TYR A 130 -16.16 -0.32 12.37
CA TYR A 130 -16.24 -0.52 10.92
C TYR A 130 -16.45 0.80 10.16
N ARG A 131 -17.30 1.70 10.68
CA ARG A 131 -17.54 3.04 10.11
C ARG A 131 -16.30 3.95 10.26
N ARG A 132 -15.59 3.88 11.39
CA ARG A 132 -14.35 4.62 11.63
C ARG A 132 -13.19 4.14 10.75
N ILE A 133 -13.16 2.87 10.35
CA ILE A 133 -11.98 2.23 9.72
C ILE A 133 -12.15 1.89 8.23
N GLY A 134 -13.36 1.73 7.69
CA GLY A 134 -13.58 1.54 6.24
C GLY A 134 -12.91 0.27 5.65
N THR A 135 -13.66 -0.84 5.64
CA THR A 135 -13.50 -2.14 4.92
C THR A 135 -12.11 -2.67 4.55
N ARG A 136 -11.27 -1.91 3.84
CA ARG A 136 -9.95 -2.35 3.37
C ARG A 136 -8.86 -2.29 4.44
N GLY A 137 -9.10 -1.51 5.50
CA GLY A 137 -8.08 -1.16 6.49
C GLY A 137 -7.83 -2.27 7.49
N LYS A 138 -8.90 -2.94 7.93
CA LYS A 138 -8.83 -4.10 8.83
C LYS A 138 -8.19 -5.32 8.17
N THR A 139 -8.41 -5.54 6.87
CA THR A 139 -7.76 -6.66 6.16
C THR A 139 -6.25 -6.43 6.07
N ILE A 140 -5.81 -5.20 5.74
CA ILE A 140 -4.38 -4.84 5.85
C ILE A 140 -3.91 -4.96 7.29
N GLU A 141 -4.68 -4.48 8.27
CA GLU A 141 -4.28 -4.48 9.67
C GLU A 141 -4.02 -5.89 10.18
N TRP A 142 -4.97 -6.79 9.92
CA TRP A 142 -4.87 -8.20 10.24
C TRP A 142 -3.72 -8.87 9.48
N TYR A 143 -3.58 -8.58 8.18
CA TYR A 143 -2.51 -9.14 7.37
C TYR A 143 -1.11 -8.67 7.84
N LEU A 144 -0.94 -7.38 8.10
CA LEU A 144 0.28 -6.79 8.65
C LEU A 144 0.62 -7.39 10.02
N SER A 145 -0.39 -7.56 10.88
CA SER A 145 -0.21 -8.20 12.18
C SER A 145 0.20 -9.68 12.04
N ALA A 146 -0.43 -10.42 11.13
CA ALA A 146 -0.13 -11.82 10.85
C ALA A 146 1.28 -12.02 10.28
N VAL A 147 1.74 -11.15 9.37
CA VAL A 147 3.10 -11.21 8.82
C VAL A 147 4.14 -10.49 9.69
N LYS A 148 3.78 -10.07 10.91
CA LYS A 148 4.62 -9.28 11.82
C LYS A 148 5.29 -8.07 11.14
N GLY A 149 4.56 -7.42 10.25
CA GLY A 149 5.03 -6.27 9.48
C GLY A 149 6.00 -6.59 8.34
N LYS A 150 6.48 -7.83 8.14
CA LYS A 150 7.58 -8.25 7.24
C LYS A 150 7.37 -8.09 5.72
N ILE A 151 6.26 -7.52 5.29
CA ILE A 151 5.94 -7.32 3.86
C ILE A 151 6.13 -5.85 3.45
N SER A 152 6.48 -5.57 2.19
CA SER A 152 6.64 -4.20 1.70
C SER A 152 5.29 -3.51 1.41
N ASP A 153 5.26 -2.17 1.45
CA ASP A 153 4.07 -1.40 1.08
C ASP A 153 3.69 -1.56 -0.40
N GLN A 154 4.66 -1.84 -1.26
CA GLN A 154 4.45 -2.09 -2.69
C GLN A 154 3.77 -3.44 -2.94
N GLU A 155 4.13 -4.47 -2.19
CA GLU A 155 3.43 -5.76 -2.24
C GLU A 155 2.01 -5.65 -1.67
N LEU A 156 1.82 -4.87 -0.60
CA LEU A 156 0.50 -4.59 -0.04
C LEU A 156 -0.40 -3.81 -1.01
N GLU A 157 0.16 -2.82 -1.71
CA GLU A 157 -0.55 -2.07 -2.75
C GLU A 157 -1.02 -3.00 -3.87
N LYS A 158 -0.15 -3.87 -4.37
CA LYS A 158 -0.51 -4.87 -5.40
C LYS A 158 -1.55 -5.87 -4.91
N LYS A 159 -1.43 -6.31 -3.65
CA LYS A 159 -2.29 -7.35 -3.07
C LYS A 159 -3.68 -6.84 -2.67
N PHE A 160 -3.76 -5.60 -2.17
CA PHE A 160 -4.99 -5.04 -1.61
C PHE A 160 -5.56 -3.88 -2.43
N LEU A 161 -4.93 -3.51 -3.57
CA LEU A 161 -5.37 -2.45 -4.49
C LEU A 161 -5.66 -1.13 -3.77
N LEU A 162 -4.70 -0.70 -2.94
CA LEU A 162 -4.80 0.46 -2.07
C LEU A 162 -3.60 1.38 -2.26
N SER A 163 -3.83 2.68 -2.08
CA SER A 163 -2.76 3.66 -2.20
C SER A 163 -1.70 3.47 -1.10
N ARG A 164 -0.43 3.60 -1.47
CA ARG A 164 0.71 3.53 -0.53
C ARG A 164 0.56 4.49 0.65
N SER A 165 0.01 5.68 0.42
CA SER A 165 -0.25 6.67 1.47
C SER A 165 -1.15 6.11 2.58
N TRP A 166 -2.16 5.33 2.19
CA TRP A 166 -3.12 4.75 3.13
C TRP A 166 -2.56 3.54 3.88
N ILE A 167 -1.81 2.69 3.16
CA ILE A 167 -1.06 1.56 3.77
C ILE A 167 -0.07 2.08 4.82
N ASN A 168 0.66 3.15 4.50
CA ASN A 168 1.62 3.77 5.42
C ASN A 168 0.93 4.32 6.68
N LYS A 169 -0.25 4.96 6.55
CA LYS A 169 -1.04 5.40 7.72
C LYS A 169 -1.41 4.25 8.65
N ILE A 170 -1.86 3.12 8.09
CA ILE A 170 -2.25 1.93 8.88
C ILE A 170 -1.02 1.33 9.56
N ARG A 171 0.07 1.16 8.82
CA ARG A 171 1.32 0.62 9.35
C ARG A 171 1.85 1.48 10.50
N LYS A 172 1.87 2.82 10.34
CA LYS A 172 2.29 3.75 11.39
C LYS A 172 1.46 3.60 12.66
N ARG A 173 0.14 3.55 12.53
CA ARG A 173 -0.77 3.32 13.65
C ARG A 173 -0.48 1.99 14.36
N LEU A 174 -0.30 0.90 13.60
CA LEU A 174 0.00 -0.41 14.17
C LEU A 174 1.34 -0.47 14.92
N LEU A 175 2.32 0.32 14.50
CA LEU A 175 3.61 0.44 15.18
C LEU A 175 3.48 1.23 16.48
N GLU A 176 2.74 2.34 16.44
CA GLU A 176 2.40 3.14 17.62
C GLU A 176 1.63 2.33 18.66
N GLU A 177 0.74 1.44 18.21
CA GLU A 177 -0.03 0.51 19.05
C GLU A 177 0.77 -0.74 19.49
N GLY A 178 2.03 -0.90 19.03
CA GLY A 178 2.88 -2.05 19.35
C GLY A 178 2.41 -3.40 18.77
N LYS A 179 1.43 -3.40 17.86
CA LYS A 179 0.85 -4.60 17.24
C LYS A 179 1.74 -5.23 16.17
N ILE A 180 2.63 -4.46 15.56
CA ILE A 180 3.67 -4.95 14.65
C ILE A 180 5.03 -4.41 15.08
N GLN A 181 6.08 -5.18 14.84
CA GLN A 181 7.44 -4.72 15.06
C GLN A 181 7.90 -3.84 13.89
N SER A 182 8.70 -2.84 14.22
CA SER A 182 9.39 -2.07 13.21
C SER A 182 10.34 -2.96 12.42
N LEU A 183 10.17 -2.99 11.10
CA LEU A 183 11.18 -3.53 10.18
C LEU A 183 12.34 -2.57 9.93
N ILE A 184 12.21 -1.33 10.42
CA ILE A 184 13.29 -0.35 10.34
C ILE A 184 14.38 -0.88 11.28
N PRO A 185 15.58 -1.21 10.77
CA PRO A 185 16.72 -1.55 11.61
C PRO A 185 16.96 -0.45 12.62
N LYS A 186 17.48 -0.80 13.80
CA LYS A 186 17.83 0.19 14.84
C LYS A 186 18.70 1.31 14.27
N GLU A 187 19.69 0.97 13.43
CA GLU A 187 20.57 1.98 12.83
C GLU A 187 19.81 3.03 12.00
N VAL A 188 18.69 2.66 11.37
CA VAL A 188 17.84 3.58 10.59
C VAL A 188 16.83 4.31 11.50
N GLN A 189 16.41 3.71 12.62
CA GLN A 189 15.58 4.38 13.63
C GLN A 189 16.35 5.48 14.36
N ASP A 190 17.61 5.19 14.71
CA ASP A 190 18.51 6.09 15.44
C ASP A 190 18.82 7.36 14.64
N LEU A 191 18.66 7.31 13.30
CA LEU A 191 18.73 8.49 12.45
C LEU A 191 17.74 9.59 12.85
N ASN A 192 16.69 9.36 13.64
CA ASN A 192 15.67 10.36 14.02
C ASN A 192 15.23 11.23 12.82
N MET A 193 14.83 10.56 11.74
CA MET A 193 14.43 11.17 10.47
C MET A 193 13.07 10.63 10.03
N LYS A 194 12.28 11.49 9.37
CA LYS A 194 11.04 11.04 8.71
C LYS A 194 11.40 10.29 7.42
N ILE A 195 11.57 8.98 7.54
CA ILE A 195 11.90 8.06 6.45
C ILE A 195 10.64 7.29 6.06
N SER A 196 10.36 7.19 4.76
CA SER A 196 9.27 6.37 4.25
C SER A 196 9.68 4.90 4.21
N TYR A 197 8.73 3.98 4.44
CA TYR A 197 9.01 2.56 4.54
C TYR A 197 9.70 1.96 3.31
N ASP A 198 9.30 2.41 2.12
CA ASP A 198 9.90 2.03 0.84
C ASP A 198 11.36 2.46 0.68
N MET A 199 11.81 3.45 1.45
CA MET A 199 13.18 3.94 1.41
C MET A 199 14.08 3.28 2.46
N ILE A 200 13.53 2.54 3.44
CA ILE A 200 14.33 1.89 4.50
C ILE A 200 15.46 1.03 3.91
N PRO A 201 15.24 0.18 2.89
CA PRO A 201 16.33 -0.64 2.36
C PRO A 201 17.45 0.21 1.74
N VAL A 202 17.11 1.38 1.17
CA VAL A 202 18.10 2.33 0.66
C VAL A 202 18.94 2.92 1.78
N TYR A 203 18.31 3.34 2.89
CA TYR A 203 19.05 3.87 4.04
C TYR A 203 19.90 2.79 4.70
N ARG A 204 19.39 1.57 4.83
CA ARG A 204 20.13 0.42 5.34
C ARG A 204 21.39 0.16 4.53
N GLU A 205 21.26 -0.01 3.21
CA GLU A 205 22.40 -0.29 2.34
C GLU A 205 23.45 0.83 2.35
N LEU A 206 22.99 2.09 2.43
CA LEU A 206 23.86 3.25 2.55
C LEU A 206 24.67 3.23 3.85
N LEU A 207 24.05 2.88 4.98
CA LEU A 207 24.73 2.78 6.27
C LEU A 207 25.65 1.54 6.35
N GLU A 208 25.19 0.38 5.92
CA GLU A 208 25.96 -0.88 5.92
C GLU A 208 27.21 -0.75 5.05
N SER A 209 27.09 -0.14 3.86
CA SER A 209 28.24 0.13 3.00
C SER A 209 29.10 1.31 3.45
N LYS A 210 28.74 1.99 4.55
CA LYS A 210 29.36 3.28 4.98
C LYS A 210 29.46 4.28 3.82
N GLY A 211 28.46 4.27 2.95
CA GLY A 211 28.42 5.08 1.75
C GLY A 211 29.41 4.69 0.64
N GLN A 212 30.20 3.63 0.75
CA GLN A 212 31.23 3.29 -0.25
C GLN A 212 30.67 2.79 -1.59
N LYS A 213 29.46 2.21 -1.61
CA LYS A 213 28.81 1.80 -2.85
C LYS A 213 28.31 3.01 -3.63
N SER A 214 28.38 3.01 -4.95
CA SER A 214 27.80 4.07 -5.77
C SER A 214 26.27 4.08 -5.67
N ASN A 215 25.65 5.24 -5.96
CA ASN A 215 24.18 5.34 -6.00
C ASN A 215 23.54 4.36 -7.01
N LYS A 216 24.27 4.00 -8.06
CA LYS A 216 23.80 3.09 -9.11
C LYS A 216 23.83 1.64 -8.65
N GLU A 217 24.83 1.24 -7.87
CA GLU A 217 24.95 -0.11 -7.29
C GLU A 217 23.85 -0.34 -6.25
N ILE A 218 23.70 0.60 -5.31
CA ILE A 218 22.63 0.53 -4.29
C ILE A 218 21.24 0.48 -4.96
N ALA A 219 21.02 1.26 -6.01
CA ALA A 219 19.75 1.21 -6.74
C ALA A 219 19.49 -0.15 -7.43
N VAL A 220 20.53 -0.93 -7.75
CA VAL A 220 20.36 -2.28 -8.30
C VAL A 220 20.01 -3.27 -7.21
N GLU A 221 20.81 -3.28 -6.15
CA GLU A 221 20.67 -4.24 -5.04
C GLU A 221 19.32 -4.07 -4.35
N VAL A 222 18.98 -2.83 -4.00
CA VAL A 222 17.79 -2.52 -3.18
C VAL A 222 16.48 -2.72 -3.94
N PHE A 223 16.43 -2.32 -5.21
CA PHE A 223 15.18 -2.39 -5.97
C PHE A 223 15.02 -3.71 -6.71
N SER A 224 15.99 -4.63 -6.61
CA SER A 224 15.98 -5.99 -7.17
C SER A 224 15.43 -6.03 -8.60
N LEU A 225 15.92 -5.13 -9.44
CA LEU A 225 15.34 -4.90 -10.75
C LEU A 225 15.99 -5.81 -11.79
N ASP A 226 15.15 -6.57 -12.48
CA ASP A 226 15.51 -7.24 -13.72
C ASP A 226 15.80 -6.15 -14.78
N ARG A 227 17.07 -5.71 -14.83
CA ARG A 227 17.52 -4.49 -15.54
C ARG A 227 17.17 -4.48 -17.03
N ASN A 228 16.90 -5.65 -17.59
CA ASN A 228 16.55 -5.85 -18.99
C ASN A 228 15.13 -5.35 -19.30
N ASN A 229 14.24 -5.26 -18.29
CA ASN A 229 12.83 -4.89 -18.48
C ASN A 229 12.48 -3.45 -18.06
N LEU A 230 13.47 -2.62 -17.71
CA LEU A 230 13.22 -1.25 -17.28
C LEU A 230 13.69 -0.20 -18.29
N SER A 231 12.88 0.84 -18.43
CA SER A 231 13.23 2.02 -19.21
C SER A 231 14.38 2.81 -18.57
N GLU A 232 15.15 3.53 -19.40
CA GLU A 232 16.24 4.41 -18.96
C GLU A 232 15.76 5.47 -17.94
N LYS A 233 14.51 5.92 -18.09
CA LYS A 233 13.87 6.89 -17.20
C LYS A 233 13.65 6.34 -15.80
N GLU A 234 13.24 5.08 -15.68
CA GLU A 234 13.02 4.42 -14.39
C GLU A 234 14.34 4.13 -13.68
N LYS A 235 15.36 3.68 -14.43
CA LYS A 235 16.73 3.51 -13.92
C LYS A 235 17.26 4.82 -13.31
N ASN A 236 17.07 5.93 -14.02
CA ASN A 236 17.46 7.26 -13.54
C ASN A 236 16.66 7.70 -12.31
N ASN A 237 15.35 7.44 -12.28
CA ASN A 237 14.51 7.81 -11.14
C ASN A 237 14.91 7.06 -9.85
N ASN A 238 15.20 5.76 -9.94
CA ASN A 238 15.62 4.98 -8.77
C ASN A 238 17.00 5.40 -8.27
N THR A 239 17.95 5.66 -9.19
CA THR A 239 19.26 6.21 -8.83
C THR A 239 19.14 7.58 -8.15
N GLU A 240 18.20 8.42 -8.62
CA GLU A 240 17.94 9.74 -8.03
C GLU A 240 17.34 9.64 -6.62
N LYS A 241 16.49 8.64 -6.33
CA LYS A 241 16.00 8.37 -4.97
C LYS A 241 17.15 8.03 -4.02
N VAL A 242 18.08 7.18 -4.44
CA VAL A 242 19.28 6.85 -3.65
C VAL A 242 20.13 8.08 -3.42
N ARG A 243 20.39 8.88 -4.47
CA ARG A 243 21.15 10.12 -4.35
C ARG A 243 20.56 11.09 -3.33
N ARG A 244 19.23 11.23 -3.29
CA ARG A 244 18.54 12.09 -2.31
C ARG A 244 18.66 11.56 -0.89
N ALA A 245 18.54 10.25 -0.69
CA ALA A 245 18.71 9.62 0.62
C ALA A 245 20.14 9.82 1.15
N ARG A 246 21.15 9.53 0.30
CA ARG A 246 22.56 9.77 0.61
C ARG A 246 22.83 11.21 1.02
N LYS A 247 22.36 12.19 0.24
CA LYS A 247 22.55 13.62 0.57
C LYS A 247 21.94 14.01 1.92
N ARG A 248 20.86 13.35 2.35
CA ARG A 248 20.28 13.60 3.67
C ARG A 248 21.14 13.03 4.79
N LEU A 249 21.70 11.83 4.61
CA LEU A 249 22.64 11.22 5.55
C LEU A 249 23.94 12.04 5.65
N GLU A 250 24.51 12.45 4.51
CA GLU A 250 25.67 13.35 4.46
C GLU A 250 25.42 14.66 5.22
N LYS A 251 24.23 15.26 5.05
CA LYS A 251 23.85 16.48 5.78
C LYS A 251 23.70 16.28 7.29
N LYS A 252 23.36 15.07 7.74
CA LYS A 252 23.28 14.76 9.18
C LYS A 252 24.62 14.37 9.78
N GLY A 253 25.66 14.15 8.96
CA GLY A 253 26.95 13.64 9.43
C GLY A 253 26.99 12.12 9.63
N GLU A 254 25.94 11.41 9.19
CA GLU A 254 25.82 9.94 9.30
C GLU A 254 26.61 9.21 8.20
N LEU A 255 26.97 9.94 7.15
CA LEU A 255 27.85 9.48 6.10
C LEU A 255 28.88 10.57 5.78
N GLU A 256 30.12 10.16 5.56
CA GLU A 256 31.06 11.00 4.86
C GLU A 256 30.57 11.25 3.43
N LYS A 257 30.90 12.43 2.88
CA LYS A 257 30.59 12.73 1.48
C LYS A 257 31.18 11.64 0.61
N TYR A 258 30.38 11.10 -0.30
CA TYR A 258 30.85 10.06 -1.21
C TYR A 258 32.10 10.50 -1.97
N LYS A 259 33.21 9.82 -1.71
CA LYS A 259 34.43 9.91 -2.51
C LYS A 259 34.44 8.76 -3.51
N VAL A 260 34.71 9.07 -4.77
CA VAL A 260 34.90 8.03 -5.78
C VAL A 260 36.17 7.25 -5.41
N PRO A 261 36.22 5.91 -5.58
CA PRO A 261 37.44 5.14 -5.34
C PRO A 261 38.64 5.78 -6.07
N GLY A 262 39.69 6.14 -5.31
CA GLY A 262 40.90 6.81 -5.80
C GLY A 262 40.91 8.35 -5.71
N ALA A 263 39.79 9.00 -5.41
CA ALA A 263 39.72 10.46 -5.28
C ALA A 263 39.95 10.92 -3.82
N LYS A 264 40.96 11.77 -3.60
CA LYS A 264 41.25 12.35 -2.27
C LYS A 264 40.19 13.39 -1.83
N VAL A 265 39.57 14.04 -2.81
CA VAL A 265 38.66 15.19 -2.65
C VAL A 265 37.37 14.97 -3.47
N THR A 266 36.26 15.57 -3.07
CA THR A 266 35.00 15.52 -3.83
C THR A 266 34.91 16.65 -4.86
N ILE A 267 34.17 16.46 -5.96
CA ILE A 267 33.96 17.52 -6.98
C ILE A 267 33.34 18.79 -6.39
N ASP A 268 32.50 18.66 -5.36
CA ASP A 268 31.90 19.82 -4.69
C ASP A 268 32.92 20.60 -3.85
N GLU A 269 33.99 19.97 -3.36
CA GLU A 269 35.07 20.62 -2.60
C GLU A 269 36.02 21.42 -3.49
N VAL A 270 36.30 20.93 -4.70
CA VAL A 270 37.16 21.61 -5.69
C VAL A 270 36.35 22.27 -6.81
N ARG A 271 35.08 22.57 -6.54
CA ARG A 271 34.13 23.00 -7.57
C ARG A 271 34.52 24.31 -8.24
N GLU A 272 34.92 25.29 -7.43
CA GLU A 272 35.29 26.62 -7.90
C GLU A 272 36.58 26.56 -8.71
N GLU A 273 37.59 25.86 -8.20
CA GLU A 273 38.85 25.58 -8.90
C GLU A 273 38.62 24.83 -10.23
N LEU A 274 37.74 23.81 -10.24
CA LEU A 274 37.38 23.10 -11.46
C LEU A 274 36.68 24.01 -12.48
N ILE A 275 35.80 24.91 -12.04
CA ILE A 275 35.13 25.88 -12.93
C ILE A 275 36.16 26.84 -13.52
N GLU A 276 37.07 27.37 -12.70
CA GLU A 276 38.13 28.28 -13.13
C GLU A 276 39.04 27.60 -14.16
N MET A 277 39.50 26.38 -13.90
CA MET A 277 40.29 25.60 -14.87
C MET A 277 39.54 25.33 -16.18
N LEU A 278 38.22 25.14 -16.13
CA LEU A 278 37.39 24.93 -17.32
C LEU A 278 37.11 26.23 -18.09
N GLU A 279 37.04 27.37 -17.42
CA GLU A 279 36.90 28.70 -18.04
C GLU A 279 38.21 29.13 -18.72
N ASN A 280 39.32 28.92 -18.03
CA ASN A 280 40.66 29.28 -18.50
C ASN A 280 41.26 28.21 -19.43
N LYS A 281 40.47 27.22 -19.86
CA LYS A 281 40.95 26.11 -20.70
C LYS A 281 41.57 26.57 -22.02
N MET A 282 41.02 27.64 -22.62
CA MET A 282 41.52 28.23 -23.87
C MET A 282 42.87 28.92 -23.69
N GLN A 283 43.10 29.55 -22.53
CA GLN A 283 44.34 30.28 -22.23
C GLN A 283 45.43 29.36 -21.66
N SER A 284 45.04 28.36 -20.87
CA SER A 284 45.96 27.44 -20.20
C SER A 284 46.36 26.23 -21.05
N GLY A 285 45.69 25.97 -22.17
CA GLY A 285 45.92 24.80 -23.03
C GLY A 285 45.60 23.45 -22.39
N LYS A 286 45.12 23.41 -21.14
CA LYS A 286 44.91 22.18 -20.38
C LYS A 286 43.78 21.34 -20.97
N THR A 287 44.04 20.06 -21.20
CA THR A 287 43.00 19.09 -21.58
C THR A 287 42.17 18.67 -20.37
N HIS A 288 40.96 18.13 -20.58
CA HIS A 288 40.16 17.58 -19.48
C HIS A 288 40.85 16.41 -18.77
N LYS A 289 41.75 15.69 -19.47
CA LYS A 289 42.56 14.62 -18.88
C LYS A 289 43.56 15.20 -17.87
N GLN A 290 44.29 16.26 -18.25
CA GLN A 290 45.25 16.93 -17.36
C GLN A 290 44.56 17.62 -16.17
N ILE A 291 43.40 18.24 -16.38
CA ILE A 291 42.59 18.79 -15.27
C ILE A 291 42.16 17.68 -14.30
N ALA A 292 41.78 16.51 -14.84
CA ALA A 292 41.40 15.37 -14.02
C ALA A 292 42.59 14.83 -13.21
N GLU A 293 43.78 14.73 -13.81
CA GLU A 293 45.01 14.31 -13.12
C GLU A 293 45.39 15.27 -11.98
N ILE A 294 45.32 16.59 -12.21
CA ILE A 294 45.62 17.61 -11.17
C ILE A 294 44.67 17.48 -9.97
N LEU A 295 43.38 17.30 -10.24
CA LEU A 295 42.35 17.27 -9.19
C LEU A 295 42.09 15.87 -8.63
N GLY A 296 42.84 14.85 -9.05
CA GLY A 296 42.66 13.46 -8.61
C GLY A 296 41.32 12.85 -9.03
N PHE A 297 40.83 13.19 -10.22
CA PHE A 297 39.62 12.65 -10.83
C PHE A 297 39.91 11.85 -12.10
N THR A 298 38.89 11.14 -12.58
CA THR A 298 38.90 10.55 -13.93
C THR A 298 38.49 11.59 -14.98
N LYS A 299 39.04 11.47 -16.20
CA LYS A 299 38.67 12.31 -17.35
C LYS A 299 37.15 12.41 -17.55
N TYR A 300 36.44 11.28 -17.42
CA TYR A 300 34.99 11.19 -17.58
C TYR A 300 34.23 12.08 -16.58
N GLN A 301 34.73 12.23 -15.35
CA GLN A 301 34.11 13.10 -14.35
C GLN A 301 34.22 14.57 -14.74
N VAL A 302 35.39 14.99 -15.23
CA VAL A 302 35.62 16.36 -15.73
C VAL A 302 34.78 16.61 -16.99
N ASP A 303 34.70 15.66 -17.92
CA ASP A 303 33.85 15.73 -19.11
C ASP A 303 32.36 15.91 -18.75
N ASN A 304 31.85 15.10 -17.83
CA ASN A 304 30.45 15.14 -17.39
C ASN A 304 30.14 16.44 -16.63
N PHE A 305 31.05 16.91 -15.77
CA PHE A 305 30.90 18.20 -15.09
C PHE A 305 30.88 19.36 -16.09
N SER A 306 31.85 19.42 -17.00
CA SER A 306 31.93 20.44 -18.06
C SER A 306 30.65 20.49 -18.90
N GLY A 307 30.14 19.33 -19.32
CA GLY A 307 28.88 19.24 -20.07
C GLY A 307 27.66 19.74 -19.30
N LYS A 308 27.52 19.37 -18.03
CA LYS A 308 26.42 19.85 -17.16
C LYS A 308 26.52 21.35 -16.89
N TRP A 309 27.74 21.83 -16.64
CA TRP A 309 28.02 23.23 -16.36
C TRP A 309 27.71 24.12 -17.57
N LYS A 310 28.13 23.74 -18.79
CA LYS A 310 27.76 24.43 -20.04
C LYS A 310 26.25 24.54 -20.23
N LYS A 311 25.52 23.42 -20.05
CA LYS A 311 24.05 23.40 -20.13
C LYS A 311 23.40 24.32 -19.08
N SER A 312 23.96 24.39 -17.88
CA SER A 312 23.49 25.28 -16.81
C SER A 312 23.72 26.76 -17.18
N LYS A 313 24.93 27.11 -17.64
CA LYS A 313 25.28 28.46 -18.09
C LYS A 313 24.36 28.94 -19.21
N GLU A 314 24.04 28.06 -20.16
CA GLU A 314 23.13 28.39 -21.24
C GLU A 314 21.67 28.56 -20.81
N ARG A 315 21.17 27.75 -19.87
CA ARG A 315 19.83 27.94 -19.28
C ARG A 315 19.71 29.29 -18.58
N VAL A 316 20.73 29.68 -17.81
CA VAL A 316 20.77 30.98 -17.13
C VAL A 316 20.78 32.12 -18.14
N ARG A 317 21.62 32.02 -19.20
CA ARG A 317 21.64 33.00 -20.31
C ARG A 317 20.27 33.14 -20.98
N LYS A 318 19.60 32.04 -21.32
CA LYS A 318 18.25 32.06 -21.92
C LYS A 318 17.22 32.71 -20.99
N LYS A 319 17.29 32.42 -19.69
CA LYS A 319 16.40 33.03 -18.68
C LYS A 319 16.62 34.53 -18.54
N LEU A 320 17.88 34.98 -18.52
CA LEU A 320 18.24 36.41 -18.47
C LEU A 320 17.81 37.15 -19.75
N ALA A 321 18.01 36.55 -20.93
CA ALA A 321 17.56 37.13 -22.21
C ALA A 321 16.04 37.27 -22.27
N ALA A 322 15.29 36.26 -21.79
CA ALA A 322 13.83 36.32 -21.71
C ALA A 322 13.34 37.39 -20.72
N LEU A 323 14.04 37.57 -19.60
CA LEU A 323 13.75 38.64 -18.63
C LEU A 323 14.02 40.03 -19.21
N LYS A 324 15.10 40.19 -19.99
CA LYS A 324 15.45 41.47 -20.64
C LYS A 324 14.38 41.86 -21.67
N LYS A 325 13.97 40.94 -22.56
CA LYS A 325 12.86 41.16 -23.51
C LYS A 325 11.54 41.54 -22.83
N ARG A 326 11.22 40.94 -21.68
CA ARG A 326 10.02 41.26 -20.91
C ARG A 326 10.04 42.65 -20.27
N ARG A 327 11.23 43.19 -19.98
CA ARG A 327 11.39 44.56 -19.48
C ARG A 327 11.30 45.58 -20.62
N GLU A 328 11.89 45.27 -21.77
CA GLU A 328 11.83 46.10 -22.97
C GLU A 328 10.40 46.21 -23.55
N ASN A 329 9.56 45.17 -23.43
CA ASN A 329 8.16 45.22 -23.87
C ASN A 329 7.18 45.86 -22.84
N LYS A 330 7.69 46.30 -21.68
CA LYS A 330 6.89 46.94 -20.62
C LYS A 330 7.22 48.43 -20.42
N SER A 331 8.28 48.91 -21.07
CA SER A 331 8.53 50.33 -21.32
C SER A 331 8.02 50.66 -22.71
#